data_AF-A0A1M4SV30-F1
#
_entry.id   AF-A0A1M4SV30-F1
#
_cell.length_a   1.000
_cell.length_b   1.000
_cell.length_c   1.000
_cell.angle_alpha   90.00
_cell.angle_beta   90.00
_cell.angle_gamma   90.00
#
_symmetry.space_group_name_H-M   'P 1'
#
loop_
_entity.id
_entity.type
_entity.pdbx_description
1 polymer ?
#
loop_
_entity_poly.entity_id
_entity_poly.type
_entity_poly.pdbx_seq_one_letter_code
_entity_poly.pdbx_strand_id
1 'polypeptide(L)' 'MNEIKIREELARTVAKDPNNIEKILKLSHELASLDNNNVRFSVDSGVINRLGKELVARHETAVSELVKNSYDADAV' A
#
# COMPACT_ATOMS: atom_id res chain seq x y z
N MET A 1 -20.13 7.66 9.68
CA MET A 1 -20.11 9.03 9.14
C MET A 1 -20.70 9.00 7.72
N ASN A 2 -21.37 10.05 7.23
CA ASN A 2 -21.92 10.05 5.86
C ASN A 2 -20.77 10.26 4.85
N GLU A 3 -20.79 9.60 3.68
CA GLU A 3 -19.74 9.68 2.64
C GLU A 3 -19.39 11.14 2.30
N ILE A 4 -20.41 11.98 2.15
CA ILE A 4 -20.26 13.42 1.86
C ILE A 4 -19.40 14.11 2.93
N LYS A 5 -19.62 13.79 4.21
CA LYS A 5 -18.86 14.37 5.32
C LYS A 5 -17.40 13.93 5.30
N ILE A 6 -17.14 12.66 4.97
CA ILE A 6 -15.77 12.12 4.85
C ILE A 6 -15.03 12.84 3.71
N ARG A 7 -15.68 13.05 2.56
CA ARG A 7 -15.10 13.80 1.42
C ARG A 7 -14.77 15.24 1.80
N GLU A 8 -15.69 15.94 2.45
CA GLU A 8 -15.47 17.31 2.90
C GLU A 8 -14.33 17.40 3.92
N GLU A 9 -14.27 16.47 4.87
CA GLU A 9 -13.22 16.46 5.89
C GLU A 9 -11.85 16.12 5.29
N LEU A 10 -11.79 15.18 4.33
CA LEU A 10 -10.58 14.86 3.60
C LEU A 10 -10.08 16.08 2.83
N ALA A 11 -10.95 16.75 2.07
CA ALA A 11 -10.60 17.95 1.32
C ALA A 11 -10.09 19.08 2.24
N ARG A 12 -10.73 19.27 3.41
CA ARG A 12 -10.27 20.24 4.42
C ARG A 12 -8.92 19.86 5.01
N THR A 13 -8.70 18.59 5.30
CA THR A 13 -7.44 18.10 5.90
C THR A 13 -6.29 18.30 4.92
N VAL A 14 -6.46 17.93 3.64
CA VAL A 14 -5.43 18.16 2.61
C VAL A 14 -5.13 19.66 2.42
N ALA A 15 -6.15 20.53 2.46
CA ALA A 15 -5.96 21.96 2.25
C ALA A 15 -5.36 22.71 3.45
N LYS A 16 -5.72 22.33 4.68
CA LYS A 16 -5.33 23.07 5.89
C LYS A 16 -4.20 22.41 6.69
N ASP A 17 -4.07 21.11 6.58
CA ASP A 17 -3.11 20.30 7.34
C ASP A 17 -2.50 19.20 6.45
N PRO A 18 -1.80 19.58 5.35
CA PRO A 18 -1.28 18.62 4.37
C PRO A 18 -0.23 17.67 4.96
N ASN A 19 0.41 18.03 6.07
CA ASN A 19 1.42 17.20 6.74
C ASN A 19 0.80 16.12 7.63
N ASN A 20 -0.50 16.13 7.86
CA ASN A 20 -1.20 15.13 8.65
C ASN A 20 -1.55 13.90 7.81
N ILE A 21 -0.49 13.21 7.40
CA ILE A 21 -0.56 12.05 6.51
C ILE A 21 -1.40 10.93 7.14
N GLU A 22 -1.32 10.75 8.45
CA GLU A 22 -2.12 9.75 9.18
C GLU A 22 -3.63 9.99 8.99
N LYS A 23 -4.09 11.23 9.20
CA LYS A 23 -5.49 11.58 9.04
C LYS A 23 -5.95 11.49 7.57
N ILE A 24 -5.10 11.90 6.64
CA ILE A 24 -5.37 11.80 5.19
C ILE A 24 -5.55 10.33 4.79
N LEU A 25 -4.65 9.44 5.22
CA LEU A 25 -4.72 8.02 4.94
C LEU A 25 -5.99 7.40 5.52
N LYS A 26 -6.31 7.70 6.77
CA LYS A 26 -7.51 7.17 7.43
C LYS A 26 -8.79 7.54 6.69
N LEU A 27 -8.98 8.82 6.39
CA LEU A 27 -10.16 9.31 5.66
C LEU A 27 -10.23 8.75 4.23
N SER A 28 -9.07 8.58 3.58
CA SER A 28 -8.99 7.98 2.25
C SER A 28 -9.41 6.51 2.26
N HIS A 29 -8.98 5.74 3.27
CA HIS A 29 -9.41 4.34 3.45
C HIS A 29 -10.90 4.23 3.78
N GLU A 30 -11.43 5.08 4.67
CA GLU A 30 -12.85 5.12 4.98
C GLU A 30 -13.67 5.42 3.71
N LEU A 31 -13.26 6.40 2.90
CA LEU A 31 -13.93 6.72 1.64
C LEU A 31 -13.85 5.56 0.64
N ALA A 32 -12.68 4.94 0.51
CA ALA A 32 -12.47 3.80 -0.37
C ALA A 32 -13.33 2.58 0.03
N SER A 33 -13.59 2.39 1.33
CA SER A 33 -14.42 1.28 1.84
C SER A 33 -15.92 1.44 1.52
N LEU A 34 -16.36 2.66 1.18
CA LEU A 34 -17.74 2.97 0.81
C LEU A 34 -17.98 2.84 -0.71
N ASP A 35 -16.92 2.67 -1.50
CA ASP A 35 -16.99 2.54 -2.94
C ASP A 35 -17.42 1.12 -3.35
N ASN A 36 -18.72 0.93 -3.57
CA ASN A 36 -19.29 -0.35 -3.99
C ASN A 36 -19.16 -0.64 -5.49
N ASN A 37 -18.68 0.31 -6.29
CA ASN A 37 -18.60 0.18 -7.74
C ASN A 37 -17.27 -0.38 -8.23
N ASN A 38 -16.23 -0.33 -7.40
CA ASN A 38 -14.89 -0.75 -7.77
C ASN A 38 -14.33 -1.80 -6.81
N VAL A 39 -13.75 -2.86 -7.36
CA VAL A 39 -12.99 -3.84 -6.58
C VAL A 39 -11.65 -3.23 -6.19
N ARG A 40 -11.30 -3.29 -4.91
CA ARG A 40 -10.02 -2.81 -4.38
C ARG A 40 -9.30 -3.94 -3.68
N PHE A 41 -8.00 -4.05 -3.91
CA PHE A 41 -7.14 -5.00 -3.22
C PHE A 41 -6.48 -4.33 -2.02
N SER A 42 -6.42 -5.03 -0.90
CA SER A 42 -5.57 -4.70 0.24
C SER A 42 -4.65 -5.89 0.52
N VAL A 43 -3.46 -5.60 1.02
CA VAL A 43 -2.50 -6.62 1.46
C VAL A 43 -2.21 -6.39 2.93
N ASP A 44 -2.27 -7.46 3.69
CA ASP A 44 -1.79 -7.48 5.07
C ASP A 44 -0.25 -7.41 5.04
N SER A 45 0.33 -6.43 5.73
CA SER A 45 1.79 -6.26 5.83
C SER A 45 2.47 -7.48 6.47
N GLY A 46 1.76 -8.26 7.26
CA GLY A 46 2.20 -9.56 7.77
C GLY A 46 2.46 -10.59 6.67
N VAL A 47 1.69 -10.56 5.56
CA VAL A 47 1.93 -11.44 4.40
C VAL A 47 3.27 -11.11 3.73
N ILE A 48 3.63 -9.82 3.63
CA ILE A 48 4.92 -9.39 3.11
C ILE A 48 6.07 -9.87 4.01
N ASN A 49 5.91 -9.75 5.33
CA ASN A 49 6.92 -10.24 6.28
C ASN A 49 7.08 -11.78 6.20
N ARG A 50 5.99 -12.52 6.03
CA ARG A 50 6.04 -13.98 5.82
C ARG A 50 6.69 -14.35 4.48
N LEU A 51 6.40 -13.63 3.40
CA LEU A 51 7.07 -13.80 2.11
C LEU A 51 8.58 -13.64 2.24
N GLY A 52 9.04 -12.57 2.88
CA GLY A 52 10.47 -12.29 3.02
C GLY A 52 11.21 -13.26 3.95
N LYS A 53 10.57 -13.71 5.04
CA LYS A 53 11.24 -14.53 6.07
C LYS A 53 10.98 -16.03 5.97
N GLU A 54 9.77 -16.42 5.61
CA GLU A 54 9.32 -17.82 5.66
C GLU A 54 9.36 -18.49 4.28
N LEU A 55 9.12 -17.73 3.20
CA LEU A 55 9.02 -18.28 1.85
C LEU A 55 10.35 -18.22 1.07
N VAL A 56 11.33 -17.45 1.53
CA VAL A 56 12.73 -17.60 1.11
C VAL A 56 13.36 -18.73 1.92
N ALA A 57 13.08 -19.97 1.51
CA ALA A 57 13.51 -21.16 2.24
C ALA A 57 15.05 -21.30 2.32
N ARG A 58 15.79 -20.66 1.40
CA ARG A 58 17.26 -20.68 1.33
C ARG A 58 17.78 -19.30 0.95
N HIS A 59 18.79 -18.83 1.66
CA HIS A 59 19.38 -17.50 1.44
C HIS A 59 20.03 -17.42 0.06
N GLU A 60 20.56 -18.53 -0.44
CA GLU A 60 21.14 -18.66 -1.77
C GLU A 60 20.12 -18.39 -2.89
N THR A 61 18.85 -18.76 -2.68
CA THR A 61 17.76 -18.47 -3.63
C THR A 61 17.48 -16.97 -3.69
N ALA A 62 17.46 -16.27 -2.55
CA ALA A 62 17.30 -14.82 -2.55
C ALA A 62 18.45 -14.11 -3.27
N VAL A 63 19.69 -14.55 -3.06
CA VAL A 63 20.86 -13.99 -3.78
C VAL A 63 20.75 -14.23 -5.28
N SER A 64 20.30 -15.42 -5.69
CA SER A 64 20.13 -15.76 -7.11
C SER A 64 19.05 -14.91 -7.79
N GLU A 65 17.93 -14.66 -7.10
CA GLU A 65 16.87 -13.76 -7.61
C GLU A 65 17.35 -12.30 -7.68
N LEU A 66 18.19 -11.83 -6.74
CA LEU A 66 18.78 -10.48 -6.83
C LEU A 66 19.68 -10.33 -8.06
N VAL A 67 20.54 -11.32 -8.33
CA VAL A 67 21.43 -11.31 -9.50
C VAL A 67 20.61 -11.34 -10.79
N LYS A 68 19.60 -12.20 -10.87
CA LYS A 68 18.68 -12.29 -12.02
C LYS A 68 17.95 -10.96 -12.26
N ASN A 69 17.34 -10.39 -11.23
CA ASN A 69 16.64 -9.10 -11.34
C ASN A 69 17.58 -7.97 -11.77
N SER A 70 18.84 -7.98 -11.33
CA SER A 70 19.85 -7.00 -11.74
C SER A 70 20.23 -7.15 -13.21
N TYR A 71 20.39 -8.40 -13.67
CA TYR A 71 20.65 -8.70 -15.07
C TYR A 71 19.47 -8.30 -15.97
N ASP A 72 18.23 -8.64 -15.58
CA ASP A 72 17.01 -8.27 -16.31
C ASP A 72 16.85 -6.74 -16.42
N ALA A 73 17.31 -6.00 -15.40
CA ALA A 73 17.28 -4.54 -15.40
C ALA A 73 18.37 -3.89 -16.28
N ASP A 74 19.53 -4.53 -16.42
CA ASP A 74 20.65 -4.05 -17.23
C ASP A 74 20.54 -4.47 -18.72
N ALA A 75 19.82 -5.55 -19.00
CA ALA A 75 19.59 -6.06 -20.35
C ALA A 75 18.56 -5.26 -21.18
N VAL A 76 18.32 -3.99 -20.82
CA VAL A 76 17.35 -3.07 -21.45
C VAL A 76 18.00 -2.19 -22.51
#